data_AF-A0A4Q6GNY9-F1
#
_entry.id   AF-A0A4Q6GNY9-F1
#
_cell.length_a   1.000
_cell.length_b   1.000
_cell.length_c   1.000
_cell.angle_alpha   90.00
_cell.angle_beta   90.00
_cell.angle_gamma   90.00
#
_symmetry.space_group_name_H-M   'P 1'
#
loop_
_entity.id
_entity.type
_entity.pdbx_description
1 polymer ?
#
loop_
_entity_poly.entity_id
_entity_poly.type
_entity_poly.pdbx_seq_one_letter_code
_entity_poly.pdbx_strand_id
1 'polypeptide(L)'
;PLPLFNRGSAELARARAELERAEAGRSAAALEFDDALAGARVALIDAQEAAASANGPELAAAREAARIARIGYAEGKFPQLDLIEAERQLSHTQDAAIDALAALHDARARLARLLGSADPLYKD
;
A
#
# COMPACT_ATOMS: atom_id res chain seq x y z
N PRO A 1 -24.01 57.43 8.76
CA PRO A 1 -25.40 57.32 8.20
C PRO A 1 -25.94 55.88 8.33
N LEU A 2 -27.12 55.72 8.95
CA LEU A 2 -27.78 54.41 9.11
C LEU A 2 -28.62 54.08 7.86
N PRO A 3 -28.48 52.88 7.27
CA PRO A 3 -29.27 52.49 6.10
C PRO A 3 -30.71 52.12 6.52
N LEU A 4 -31.69 52.90 6.04
CA LEU A 4 -33.11 52.72 6.42
C LEU A 4 -33.88 51.74 5.52
N PHE A 5 -33.39 51.46 4.31
CA PHE A 5 -34.07 50.62 3.31
C PHE A 5 -33.31 49.35 2.90
N ASN A 6 -31.99 49.29 3.15
CA ASN A 6 -31.19 48.09 2.96
C ASN A 6 -30.86 47.49 4.33
N ARG A 7 -31.65 46.50 4.76
CA ARG A 7 -31.47 45.82 6.05
C ARG A 7 -30.31 44.81 6.04
N GLY A 8 -29.55 44.70 4.95
CA GLY A 8 -28.43 43.77 4.82
C GLY A 8 -28.84 42.29 4.87
N SER A 9 -30.14 41.98 4.79
CA SER A 9 -30.66 40.61 4.95
C SER A 9 -30.21 39.67 3.83
N ALA A 10 -30.01 40.19 2.61
CA ALA A 10 -29.46 39.43 1.49
C ALA A 10 -27.98 39.06 1.71
N GLU A 11 -27.17 40.00 2.19
CA GLU A 11 -25.76 39.74 2.55
C GLU A 11 -25.65 38.76 3.73
N LEU A 12 -26.54 38.88 4.72
CA LEU A 12 -26.60 37.92 5.83
C LEU A 12 -27.02 36.52 5.36
N ALA A 13 -28.03 36.43 4.48
CA ALA A 13 -28.46 35.16 3.90
C ALA A 13 -27.34 34.50 3.08
N ARG A 14 -26.61 35.31 2.29
CA ARG A 14 -25.43 34.85 1.55
C ARG A 14 -24.33 34.34 2.48
N ALA A 15 -23.97 35.10 3.51
CA ALA A 15 -22.94 34.70 4.48
C ALA A 15 -23.31 33.40 5.21
N ARG A 16 -24.60 33.20 5.54
CA ARG A 16 -25.12 31.95 6.11
C ARG A 16 -24.98 30.77 5.14
N ALA A 17 -25.36 30.95 3.87
CA ALA A 17 -25.21 29.92 2.86
C ALA A 17 -23.73 29.56 2.60
N GLU A 18 -22.82 30.55 2.64
CA GLU A 18 -21.37 30.33 2.54
C GLU A 18 -20.84 29.53 3.74
N LEU A 19 -21.32 29.81 4.96
CA LEU A 19 -21.00 29.02 6.17
C LEU A 19 -21.52 27.58 6.07
N GLU A 20 -22.80 27.38 5.74
CA GLU A 20 -23.40 26.05 5.56
C GLU A 20 -22.64 25.22 4.52
N ARG A 21 -22.24 25.85 3.41
CA ARG A 21 -21.40 25.21 2.38
C ARG A 21 -20.03 24.82 2.93
N ALA A 22 -19.39 25.68 3.71
CA ALA A 22 -18.08 25.40 4.31
C ALA A 22 -18.17 24.26 5.34
N GLU A 23 -19.23 24.21 6.14
CA GLU A 23 -19.49 23.14 7.12
C GLU A 23 -19.76 21.80 6.43
N ALA A 24 -20.55 21.80 5.36
CA ALA A 24 -20.78 20.61 4.54
C ALA A 24 -19.47 20.12 3.90
N GLY A 25 -18.66 21.04 3.36
CA GLY A 25 -17.35 20.72 2.80
C GLY A 25 -16.38 20.15 3.83
N ARG A 26 -16.35 20.70 5.05
CA ARG A 26 -15.56 20.16 6.16
C ARG A 26 -16.00 18.74 6.53
N SER A 27 -17.30 18.51 6.58
CA SER A 27 -17.86 17.20 6.94
C SER A 27 -17.54 16.14 5.89
N ALA A 28 -17.65 16.49 4.60
CA ALA A 28 -17.26 15.61 3.51
C ALA A 28 -15.76 15.27 3.55
N ALA A 29 -14.90 16.27 3.74
CA ALA A 29 -13.45 16.05 3.84
C ALA A 29 -13.06 15.16 5.04
N ALA A 30 -13.78 15.25 6.15
CA ALA A 30 -13.56 14.36 7.30
C ALA A 30 -13.91 12.90 6.97
N LEU A 31 -15.04 12.67 6.32
CA LEU A 31 -15.46 11.32 5.90
C LEU A 31 -14.51 10.72 4.87
N GLU A 32 -14.07 11.50 3.88
CA GLU A 32 -13.08 11.07 2.88
C GLU A 32 -11.74 10.71 3.54
N PHE A 33 -11.32 11.47 4.55
CA PHE A 33 -10.11 11.17 5.32
C PHE A 33 -10.24 9.87 6.10
N ASP A 34 -11.36 9.66 6.79
CA ASP A 34 -11.60 8.44 7.58
C ASP A 34 -11.63 7.19 6.69
N ASP A 35 -12.27 7.28 5.52
CA ASP A 35 -12.29 6.20 4.53
C ASP A 35 -10.89 5.91 3.97
N ALA A 36 -10.14 6.96 3.59
CA ALA A 36 -8.77 6.82 3.11
C ALA A 36 -7.85 6.18 4.17
N LEU A 37 -8.01 6.56 5.44
CA LEU A 37 -7.24 6.01 6.56
C LEU A 37 -7.59 4.53 6.81
N ALA A 38 -8.88 4.18 6.79
CA ALA A 38 -9.32 2.80 6.94
C ALA A 38 -8.77 1.92 5.80
N GLY A 39 -8.91 2.36 4.55
CA GLY A 39 -8.37 1.67 3.38
C GLY A 39 -6.85 1.50 3.42
N ALA A 40 -6.10 2.53 3.83
CA ALA A 40 -4.66 2.45 3.94
C ALA A 40 -4.19 1.47 5.04
N ARG A 41 -4.94 1.34 6.13
CA ARG A 41 -4.64 0.36 7.19
C ARG A 41 -4.86 -1.08 6.72
N VAL A 42 -5.97 -1.33 6.03
CA VAL A 42 -6.25 -2.66 5.45
C VAL A 42 -5.18 -3.02 4.43
N ALA A 43 -4.87 -2.12 3.50
CA ALA A 43 -3.81 -2.35 2.50
C ALA A 43 -2.44 -2.63 3.13
N LEU A 44 -2.12 -2.00 4.27
CA LEU A 44 -0.89 -2.29 5.01
C LEU A 44 -0.89 -3.70 5.60
N ILE A 45 -2.00 -4.13 6.21
CA ILE A 45 -2.13 -5.48 6.77
C ILE A 45 -1.99 -6.53 5.66
N ASP A 46 -2.72 -6.35 4.56
CA ASP A 46 -2.67 -7.26 3.41
C ASP A 46 -1.25 -7.36 2.84
N ALA A 47 -0.55 -6.23 2.71
CA ALA A 47 0.83 -6.20 2.22
C ALA A 47 1.81 -6.84 3.21
N GLN A 48 1.59 -6.72 4.53
CA GLN A 48 2.38 -7.41 5.54
C GLN A 48 2.22 -8.93 5.44
N GLU A 49 1.00 -9.41 5.29
CA GLU A 49 0.71 -10.84 5.12
C GLU A 49 1.28 -11.38 3.80
N ALA A 50 1.13 -10.65 2.70
CA ALA A 50 1.70 -11.00 1.41
C ALA A 50 3.23 -11.09 1.47
N ALA A 51 3.90 -10.11 2.09
CA ALA A 51 5.35 -10.11 2.25
C ALA A 51 5.85 -11.26 3.14
N ALA A 52 5.10 -11.61 4.19
CA ALA A 52 5.41 -12.75 5.05
C ALA A 52 5.23 -14.08 4.31
N SER A 53 4.15 -14.20 3.53
CA SER A 53 3.86 -15.39 2.72
C SER A 53 4.90 -15.61 1.62
N ALA A 54 5.26 -14.55 0.89
CA ALA A 54 6.21 -14.63 -0.22
C ALA A 54 7.66 -14.95 0.24
N ASN A 55 8.06 -14.51 1.43
CA ASN A 55 9.32 -14.92 2.06
C ASN A 55 9.25 -16.28 2.78
N GLY A 56 8.13 -16.99 2.65
CA GLY A 56 7.80 -18.18 3.41
C GLY A 56 8.28 -19.51 2.78
N PRO A 57 7.55 -20.61 3.04
CA PRO A 57 7.95 -21.96 2.64
C PRO A 57 8.17 -22.14 1.13
N GLU A 58 7.46 -21.40 0.28
CA GLU A 58 7.56 -21.52 -1.17
C GLU A 58 8.94 -21.08 -1.69
N LEU A 59 9.45 -19.92 -1.23
CA LEU A 59 10.79 -19.45 -1.57
C LEU A 59 11.87 -20.40 -1.05
N ALA A 60 11.68 -20.95 0.16
CA ALA A 60 12.60 -21.95 0.72
C ALA A 60 12.63 -23.23 -0.13
N ALA A 61 11.46 -23.72 -0.55
CA ALA A 61 11.34 -24.89 -1.41
C ALA A 61 11.96 -24.66 -2.80
N ALA A 62 11.74 -23.50 -3.42
CA ALA A 62 12.33 -23.16 -4.70
C ALA A 62 13.86 -23.05 -4.62
N ARG A 63 14.40 -22.49 -3.53
CA ARG A 63 15.86 -22.44 -3.27
C ARG A 63 16.44 -23.84 -3.19
N GLU A 64 15.77 -24.72 -2.45
CA GLU A 64 16.23 -26.09 -2.26
C GLU A 64 16.12 -26.91 -3.55
N ALA A 65 15.04 -26.76 -4.32
CA ALA A 65 14.88 -27.39 -5.62
C ALA A 65 16.01 -26.98 -6.59
N ALA A 66 16.33 -25.69 -6.69
CA ALA A 66 17.44 -25.20 -7.51
C ALA A 66 18.81 -25.68 -7.00
N ARG A 67 18.98 -25.89 -5.69
CA ARG A 67 20.20 -26.46 -5.11
C ARG A 67 20.36 -27.93 -5.51
N ILE A 68 19.29 -28.72 -5.37
CA ILE A 68 19.25 -30.15 -5.75
C ILE A 68 19.49 -30.30 -7.26
N ALA A 69 18.85 -29.47 -8.08
CA ALA A 69 19.01 -29.51 -9.53
C ALA A 69 20.45 -29.20 -9.97
N ARG A 70 21.11 -28.21 -9.34
CA ARG A 70 22.54 -27.89 -9.59
C ARG A 70 23.46 -29.06 -9.29
N ILE A 71 23.27 -29.73 -8.15
CA ILE A 71 24.06 -30.91 -7.78
C ILE A 71 23.77 -32.06 -8.76
N GLY A 72 22.51 -32.34 -9.05
CA GLY A 72 22.14 -33.44 -9.94
C GLY A 72 22.63 -33.24 -11.38
N TYR A 73 22.62 -32.01 -11.90
CA TYR A 73 23.21 -31.68 -13.20
C TYR A 73 24.74 -31.87 -13.20
N ALA A 74 25.44 -31.37 -12.16
CA ALA A 74 26.89 -31.52 -12.04
C ALA A 74 27.33 -32.99 -11.98
N GLU A 75 26.51 -33.84 -11.37
CA GLU A 75 26.71 -35.30 -11.27
C GLU A 75 26.21 -36.06 -12.53
N GLY A 76 25.67 -35.38 -13.54
CA GLY A 76 25.10 -35.99 -14.74
C GLY A 76 23.80 -36.78 -14.51
N LYS A 77 23.16 -36.61 -13.36
CA LYS A 77 21.91 -37.31 -12.95
C LYS A 77 20.65 -36.62 -13.46
N PHE A 78 20.71 -35.31 -13.72
CA PHE A 78 19.61 -34.55 -14.29
C PHE A 78 20.01 -33.87 -15.60
N PRO A 79 19.10 -33.81 -16.60
CA PRO A 79 19.33 -33.04 -17.81
C PRO A 79 19.43 -31.55 -17.50
N GLN A 80 20.10 -30.80 -18.38
CA GLN A 80 20.25 -29.33 -18.25
C GLN A 80 18.90 -28.60 -18.19
N LEU A 81 17.87 -29.15 -18.84
CA LEU A 81 16.54 -28.55 -18.84
C LEU A 81 15.93 -28.48 -17.43
N ASP A 82 16.10 -29.54 -16.62
CA ASP A 82 15.57 -29.57 -15.25
C ASP A 82 16.27 -28.56 -14.34
N LEU A 83 17.57 -28.31 -14.58
CA LEU A 83 18.31 -27.24 -13.92
C LEU A 83 17.73 -25.87 -14.28
N ILE A 84 17.54 -25.59 -15.57
CA ILE A 84 17.00 -24.30 -16.04
C ILE A 84 15.60 -24.06 -15.49
N GLU A 85 14.76 -25.09 -15.43
CA GLU A 85 13.41 -24.96 -14.89
C GLU A 85 13.42 -24.67 -13.38
N ALA A 86 14.28 -25.36 -12.62
CA ALA A 86 14.42 -25.09 -11.18
C ALA A 86 14.97 -23.67 -10.91
N GLU A 87 15.94 -23.20 -11.72
CA GLU A 87 16.46 -21.84 -11.62
C GLU A 87 15.43 -20.78 -12.02
N ARG A 88 14.62 -21.04 -13.05
CA ARG A 88 13.50 -20.18 -13.44
C ARG A 88 12.48 -20.04 -12.31
N GLN A 89 12.09 -21.16 -11.68
CA GLN A 89 11.15 -21.14 -10.57
C GLN A 89 11.71 -20.41 -9.35
N LEU A 90 13.00 -20.57 -9.06
CA LEU A 90 13.68 -19.80 -8.02
C LEU A 90 13.66 -18.30 -8.34
N SER A 91 13.96 -17.91 -9.58
CA SER A 91 13.92 -16.49 -9.97
C SER A 91 12.51 -15.91 -9.79
N HIS A 92 11.49 -16.60 -10.29
CA HIS A 92 10.10 -16.15 -10.19
C HIS A 92 9.63 -15.98 -8.73
N THR A 93 9.99 -16.92 -7.85
CA THR A 93 9.64 -16.82 -6.42
C THR A 93 10.42 -15.72 -5.70
N GLN A 94 11.66 -15.43 -6.11
CA GLN A 94 12.42 -14.29 -5.60
C GLN A 94 11.82 -12.97 -6.03
N ASP A 95 11.44 -12.83 -7.30
CA ASP A 95 10.80 -11.62 -7.83
C ASP A 95 9.48 -11.35 -7.09
N ALA A 96 8.65 -12.38 -6.89
CA ALA A 96 7.42 -12.27 -6.11
C ALA A 96 7.65 -11.81 -4.66
N ALA A 97 8.71 -12.30 -4.01
CA ALA A 97 9.08 -11.87 -2.67
C ALA A 97 9.56 -10.41 -2.60
N ILE A 98 10.30 -9.97 -3.61
CA ILE A 98 10.75 -8.57 -3.74
C ILE A 98 9.55 -7.65 -3.97
N ASP A 99 8.66 -8.02 -4.89
CA ASP A 99 7.45 -7.24 -5.20
C ASP A 99 6.54 -7.10 -3.98
N ALA A 100 6.36 -8.18 -3.21
CA ALA A 100 5.57 -8.14 -1.99
C ALA A 100 6.18 -7.22 -0.91
N LEU A 101 7.51 -7.23 -0.78
CA LEU A 101 8.22 -6.31 0.12
C LEU A 101 8.08 -4.86 -0.35
N ALA A 102 8.23 -4.59 -1.65
CA ALA A 102 8.04 -3.26 -2.21
C ALA A 102 6.62 -2.73 -1.93
N ALA A 103 5.60 -3.56 -2.17
CA ALA A 103 4.20 -3.21 -1.88
C ALA A 103 3.96 -2.89 -0.40
N LEU A 104 4.63 -3.61 0.52
CA LEU A 104 4.59 -3.32 1.95
C LEU A 104 5.20 -1.94 2.27
N HIS A 105 6.34 -1.61 1.68
CA HIS A 105 6.96 -0.29 1.88
C HIS A 105 6.08 0.84 1.33
N ASP A 106 5.47 0.64 0.16
CA ASP A 106 4.52 1.61 -0.42
C ASP A 106 3.28 1.80 0.45
N ALA A 107 2.71 0.72 1.00
CA ALA A 107 1.58 0.80 1.92
C ALA A 107 1.93 1.57 3.21
N ARG A 108 3.14 1.36 3.76
CA ARG A 108 3.64 2.14 4.90
C ARG A 108 3.80 3.61 4.58
N ALA A 109 4.36 3.94 3.42
CA ALA A 109 4.54 5.32 2.98
C ALA A 109 3.19 6.02 2.76
N ARG A 110 2.21 5.31 2.18
CA ARG A 110 0.85 5.83 1.99
C ARG A 110 0.16 6.12 3.32
N LEU A 111 0.27 5.24 4.30
CA LEU A 111 -0.28 5.46 5.65
C LEU A 111 0.41 6.63 6.35
N ALA A 112 1.75 6.71 6.27
CA ALA A 112 2.52 7.83 6.83
C ALA A 112 2.07 9.17 6.26
N ARG A 113 1.90 9.24 4.93
CA ARG A 113 1.42 10.45 4.23
C ARG A 113 0.04 10.90 4.70
N LEU A 114 -0.89 9.96 4.91
CA LEU A 114 -2.23 10.28 5.45
C LEU A 114 -2.16 10.82 6.87
N LEU A 115 -1.23 10.32 7.68
CA LEU A 115 -1.00 10.80 9.05
C LEU A 115 -0.19 12.11 9.11
N GLY A 116 0.15 12.71 7.96
CA GLY A 116 0.94 13.94 7.89
C GLY A 116 2.44 13.74 8.18
N SER A 117 2.93 12.50 8.18
CA SER A 117 4.36 12.18 8.31
C SER A 117 5.01 12.08 6.93
N ALA A 118 6.19 12.71 6.78
CA ALA A 118 7.03 12.56 5.59
C ALA A 118 7.95 11.32 5.67
N ASP A 119 8.23 10.86 6.88
CA ASP A 119 9.00 9.64 7.10
C ASP A 119 8.06 8.43 7.01
N PRO A 120 8.38 7.42 6.18
CA PRO A 120 7.62 6.17 6.19
C PRO A 120 7.67 5.60 7.60
N LEU A 121 6.58 4.99 8.05
CA LEU A 121 6.49 4.33 9.35
C LEU A 121 7.36 3.06 9.37
N TYR A 122 8.67 3.25 9.38
CA TYR A 122 9.64 2.32 9.91
C TYR A 122 9.64 2.58 11.41
N LYS A 123 9.16 1.64 12.20
CA LYS A 123 9.38 1.69 13.65
C LYS A 123 10.34 0.58 14.03
N ASP A 124 11.22 0.94 14.97
CA ASP A 124 12.29 0.15 15.62
C ASP A 124 11.98 -1.34 15.83
#